data_AF-A0A1H7R1D0-F1
#
_entry.id   AF-A0A1H7R1D0-F1
#
_cell.length_a   1.000
_cell.length_b   1.000
_cell.length_c   1.000
_cell.angle_alpha   90.00
_cell.angle_beta   90.00
_cell.angle_gamma   90.00
#
_symmetry.space_group_name_H-M   'P 1'
#
loop_
_entity.id
_entity.type
_entity.pdbx_description
1 polymer ?
#
loop_
_entity_poly.entity_id
_entity_poly.type
_entity_poly.pdbx_seq_one_letter_code
_entity_poly.pdbx_strand_id
1 'polypeptide(L)'
;MTVLHVPAFVPPTADEVLPCTRQPDLFFAPDDAAESTLQRTTRVAQARRLCDACPDRRRHQCRTWALRHQEWGIWGGHTEREHGSRAR
;
A
#
# COMPACT_ATOMS: atom_id res chain seq x y z
N MET A 1 22.56 8.68 -12.32
CA MET A 1 22.01 7.30 -12.29
C MET A 1 21.28 7.15 -10.96
N THR A 2 19.95 7.23 -10.96
CA THR A 2 19.17 7.09 -9.72
C THR A 2 18.96 5.60 -9.47
N VAL A 3 19.55 5.06 -8.40
CA VAL A 3 19.27 3.69 -7.97
C VAL A 3 17.85 3.68 -7.43
N LEU A 4 16.95 2.93 -8.07
CA LEU A 4 15.63 2.64 -7.50
C LEU A 4 15.85 1.81 -6.23
N HIS A 5 15.54 2.38 -5.07
CA HIS A 5 15.64 1.68 -3.81
C HIS A 5 14.39 0.79 -3.63
N VAL A 6 14.50 -0.45 -4.09
CA VAL A 6 13.45 -1.46 -3.88
C VAL A 6 13.50 -1.92 -2.42
N PRO A 7 12.39 -1.81 -1.66
CA PRO A 7 12.39 -2.23 -0.26
C PRO A 7 12.64 -3.73 -0.11
N ALA A 8 13.37 -4.13 0.93
CA ALA A 8 13.77 -5.53 1.15
C ALA A 8 12.61 -6.53 1.36
N PHE A 9 11.37 -6.07 1.54
CA PHE A 9 10.20 -6.94 1.65
C PHE A 9 9.56 -7.28 0.29
N VAL A 10 9.98 -6.61 -0.78
CA VAL A 10 9.59 -6.91 -2.16
C VAL A 10 10.45 -8.08 -2.65
N PRO A 11 9.83 -9.20 -3.08
CA PRO A 11 10.59 -10.34 -3.57
C PRO A 11 11.39 -9.98 -4.84
N PRO A 12 12.63 -10.48 -4.98
CA PRO A 12 13.51 -10.12 -6.10
C PRO A 12 13.20 -10.88 -7.40
N THR A 13 12.39 -11.95 -7.38
CA THR A 13 12.12 -12.81 -8.55
C THR A 13 10.66 -12.75 -8.98
N ALA A 14 10.42 -13.00 -10.27
CA ALA A 14 9.08 -12.98 -10.88
C ALA A 14 8.14 -14.10 -10.40
N ASP A 15 8.68 -15.12 -9.71
CA ASP A 15 7.91 -16.29 -9.27
C ASP A 15 6.97 -16.00 -8.10
N GLU A 16 7.17 -14.88 -7.38
CA GLU A 16 6.30 -14.46 -6.28
C GLU A 16 5.68 -13.08 -6.55
N VAL A 17 4.45 -13.10 -7.07
CA VAL A 17 3.69 -11.87 -7.34
C VAL A 17 3.04 -11.36 -6.05
N LEU A 18 3.39 -10.14 -5.66
CA LEU A 18 2.75 -9.48 -4.52
C LEU A 18 1.24 -9.26 -4.78
N PRO A 19 0.36 -9.63 -3.84
CA PRO A 19 -1.09 -9.46 -4.02
C PRO A 19 -1.55 -8.05 -4.43
N CYS A 20 -0.84 -7.00 -3.99
CA CYS A 20 -1.15 -5.62 -4.32
C CYS A 20 -0.99 -5.26 -5.79
N THR A 21 -0.16 -6.00 -6.56
CA THR A 21 0.06 -5.71 -7.98
C THR A 21 -1.11 -6.15 -8.87
N ARG A 22 -2.06 -6.93 -8.33
CA ARG A 22 -3.23 -7.40 -9.09
C ARG A 22 -4.24 -6.28 -9.38
N GLN A 23 -4.32 -5.29 -8.50
CA GLN A 23 -5.23 -4.14 -8.62
C GLN A 23 -4.58 -2.89 -7.98
N PRO A 24 -3.54 -2.33 -8.62
CA PRO A 24 -2.73 -1.24 -8.03
C PRO A 24 -3.56 0.01 -7.73
N ASP A 25 -4.59 0.30 -8.53
CA ASP A 25 -5.44 1.48 -8.39
C ASP A 25 -6.24 1.52 -7.07
N LEU A 26 -6.41 0.38 -6.40
CA LEU A 26 -7.07 0.35 -5.08
C LEU A 26 -6.21 0.98 -3.98
N PHE A 27 -4.89 0.99 -4.15
CA PHE A 27 -3.94 1.36 -3.11
C PHE A 27 -3.72 2.86 -2.98
N PHE A 28 -4.10 3.63 -4.00
CA PHE A 28 -3.96 5.08 -4.03
C PHE A 28 -5.33 5.74 -4.23
N ALA A 29 -5.51 6.94 -3.69
CA ALA A 29 -6.70 7.72 -4.03
C ALA A 29 -6.55 8.23 -5.47
N PRO A 30 -7.65 8.37 -6.23
CA PRO A 30 -7.59 9.00 -7.55
C PRO A 30 -7.17 10.47 -7.42
N ASP A 31 -6.29 10.92 -8.31
CA ASP A 31 -5.69 12.27 -8.26
C ASP A 31 -6.66 13.39 -8.63
N ASP A 32 -7.65 13.11 -9.49
CA ASP A 32 -8.49 14.08 -10.18
C ASP A 32 -9.99 13.99 -9.83
N ALA A 33 -10.38 13.01 -9.01
CA ALA A 33 -11.78 12.75 -8.68
C ALA A 33 -12.10 13.10 -7.22
N ALA A 34 -13.21 13.80 -7.03
CA ALA A 34 -13.85 13.91 -5.72
C ALA A 34 -14.40 12.53 -5.31
N GLU A 35 -13.55 11.69 -4.72
CA GLU A 35 -13.92 10.40 -4.15
C GLU A 35 -14.89 10.63 -2.98
N SER A 36 -16.11 10.11 -3.10
CA SER A 36 -17.08 10.14 -1.98
C SER A 36 -16.63 9.23 -0.83
N THR A 37 -17.13 9.50 0.38
CA THR A 37 -16.83 8.68 1.58
C THR A 37 -17.14 7.19 1.38
N LEU A 38 -18.22 6.86 0.65
CA LEU A 38 -18.60 5.47 0.36
C LEU A 38 -17.61 4.81 -0.61
N GLN A 39 -17.19 5.53 -1.66
CA GLN A 39 -16.18 5.05 -2.61
C GLN A 39 -14.84 4.80 -1.89
N ARG A 40 -14.38 5.75 -1.05
CA ARG A 40 -13.18 5.59 -0.23
C ARG A 40 -13.26 4.35 0.66
N THR A 41 -14.37 4.20 1.38
CA THR A 41 -14.56 3.06 2.30
C THR A 41 -14.52 1.73 1.55
N THR A 42 -15.16 1.66 0.38
CA THR A 42 -15.17 0.47 -0.48
C THR A 42 -13.78 0.14 -1.00
N ARG A 43 -13.06 1.13 -1.55
CA ARG A 43 -11.71 0.97 -2.06
C ARG A 43 -10.74 0.51 -0.98
N VAL A 44 -10.75 1.16 0.19
CA VAL A 44 -9.90 0.78 1.33
C VAL A 44 -10.18 -0.65 1.79
N ALA A 45 -11.45 -1.06 1.86
CA ALA A 45 -11.81 -2.43 2.20
C ALA A 45 -11.33 -3.46 1.16
N GLN A 46 -11.40 -3.13 -0.13
CA GLN A 46 -10.89 -3.99 -1.21
C GLN A 46 -9.36 -4.11 -1.16
N ALA A 47 -8.63 -3.01 -0.99
CA ALA A 47 -7.18 -3.01 -0.86
C ALA A 47 -6.71 -3.83 0.36
N ARG A 48 -7.41 -3.71 1.50
CA ARG A 48 -7.12 -4.51 2.71
C ARG A 48 -7.24 -6.00 2.47
N ARG A 49 -8.28 -6.44 1.76
CA ARG A 49 -8.44 -7.87 1.40
C ARG A 49 -7.26 -8.39 0.58
N LEU A 50 -6.68 -7.57 -0.29
CA LEU A 50 -5.46 -7.95 -1.01
C LEU A 50 -4.24 -7.98 -0.08
N CYS A 51 -4.11 -7.03 0.85
CA CYS A 51 -3.05 -7.05 1.86
C CYS A 51 -3.10 -8.29 2.75
N ASP A 52 -4.30 -8.76 3.12
CA ASP A 52 -4.47 -9.94 3.99
C ASP A 52 -3.98 -11.25 3.35
N ALA A 53 -3.78 -11.27 2.03
CA ALA A 53 -3.15 -12.39 1.33
C ALA A 53 -1.61 -12.39 1.42
N CYS A 54 -0.99 -11.32 1.92
CA CYS A 54 0.45 -11.30 2.19
C CYS A 54 0.77 -12.00 3.51
N PRO A 55 1.92 -12.69 3.62
CA PRO A 55 2.41 -13.17 4.91
C PRO A 55 2.51 -12.04 5.95
N ASP A 56 2.15 -12.31 7.21
CA ASP A 56 2.11 -11.30 8.28
C ASP A 56 3.44 -10.53 8.42
N ARG A 57 4.57 -11.25 8.35
CA ARG A 57 5.90 -10.63 8.39
C ARG A 57 6.09 -9.60 7.27
N ARG A 58 5.62 -9.88 6.05
CA ARG A 58 5.73 -8.97 4.90
C ARG A 58 4.83 -7.76 5.08
N ARG A 59 3.58 -7.95 5.53
CA ARG A 59 2.67 -6.84 5.83
C ARG A 59 3.26 -5.88 6.86
N HIS A 60 3.85 -6.41 7.93
CA HIS A 60 4.51 -5.61 8.96
C HIS A 60 5.68 -4.80 8.41
N GLN A 61 6.54 -5.42 7.58
CA GLN A 61 7.67 -4.73 6.93
C GLN A 61 7.19 -3.63 5.97
N CYS A 62 6.16 -3.92 5.17
CA CYS A 62 5.54 -2.98 4.24
C CYS A 62 4.95 -1.76 4.98
N ARG A 63 4.20 -1.97 6.07
CA ARG A 63 3.68 -0.88 6.91
C ARG A 63 4.80 -0.06 7.54
N THR A 64 5.81 -0.73 8.08
CA THR A 64 6.96 -0.05 8.74
C THR A 64 7.72 0.81 7.75
N TRP A 65 7.90 0.32 6.53
CA TRP A 65 8.51 1.07 5.44
C TRP A 65 7.74 2.34 5.13
N ALA A 66 6.43 2.23 4.92
CA ALA A 66 5.55 3.36 4.60
C ALA A 66 5.56 4.43 5.69
N LEU A 67 5.55 4.03 6.97
CA LEU A 67 5.70 4.96 8.07
C LEU A 67 7.04 5.72 8.04
N ARG A 68 8.15 5.01 7.83
CA ARG A 68 9.49 5.62 7.81
C ARG A 68 9.68 6.60 6.65
N HIS A 69 9.07 6.33 5.51
CA HIS A 69 9.22 7.12 4.29
C HIS A 69 8.05 8.08 4.04
N GLN A 70 7.07 8.09 4.95
CA GLN A 70 5.84 8.90 4.85
C GLN A 70 5.10 8.68 3.53
N GLU A 71 5.05 7.42 3.09
CA GLU A 71 4.38 7.04 1.83
C GLU A 71 2.88 7.33 1.89
N TRP A 72 2.30 7.66 0.73
CA TRP A 72 0.86 7.86 0.60
C TRP A 72 0.16 6.57 0.15
N GLY A 73 -1.15 6.49 0.41
CA GLY A 73 -1.96 5.34 0.04
C GLY A 73 -1.97 4.24 1.10
N ILE A 74 -2.22 3.01 0.67
CA ILE A 74 -2.42 1.86 1.55
C ILE A 74 -1.17 0.98 1.56
N TRP A 75 -0.57 0.80 2.73
CA TRP A 75 0.63 -0.01 2.91
C TRP A 75 0.46 -0.98 4.08
N GLY A 76 0.72 -2.26 3.84
CA GLY A 76 0.51 -3.32 4.83
C GLY A 76 -0.94 -3.44 5.34
N GLY A 77 -1.91 -2.87 4.63
CA GLY A 77 -3.33 -2.82 5.00
C GLY A 77 -3.75 -1.57 5.79
N HIS A 78 -2.84 -0.61 5.97
CA HIS A 78 -3.10 0.65 6.66
C HIS A 78 -3.07 1.82 5.67
N THR A 79 -4.03 2.73 5.80
CA THR A 79 -4.01 4.02 5.08
C THR A 79 -2.95 4.96 5.63
N GLU A 80 -2.61 5.99 4.85
CA GLU A 80 -1.67 7.05 5.22
C GLU A 80 -1.94 7.66 6.60
N ARG A 81 -3.22 7.84 6.93
CA ARG A 81 -3.65 8.37 8.23
C ARG A 81 -3.43 7.38 9.38
N GLU A 82 -3.52 6.08 9.13
CA GLU A 82 -3.47 5.04 10.16
C GLU A 82 -2.05 4.62 10.54
N HIS A 83 -1.08 4.75 9.62
CA HIS A 83 0.32 4.55 10.00
C HIS A 83 0.98 5.79 10.60
N GLY A 84 0.32 6.95 10.60
CA GLY A 84 0.80 8.16 11.26
C GLY A 84 1.62 9.08 10.36
N SER A 85 1.61 8.87 9.04
CA SER A 85 2.08 9.89 8.11
C SER A 85 1.11 11.07 8.17
N ARG A 86 1.62 12.23 8.58
CA ARG A 86 0.91 13.49 8.38
C ARG A 86 0.97 13.78 6.89
N ALA A 87 -0.12 13.47 6.19
CA ALA A 87 -0.34 13.98 4.84
C ALA A 87 -0.10 15.50 4.88
N ARG A 88 0.72 16.00 3.95
CA ARG A 88 1.06 17.42 3.85
C ARG A 88 -0.17 18.22 3.42
#